data_AF-A0A455UM80-F1
#
_entry.id   AF-A0A455UM80-F1
#
_cell.length_a   1.000
_cell.length_b   1.000
_cell.length_c   1.000
_cell.angle_alpha   90.00
_cell.angle_beta   90.00
_cell.angle_gamma   90.00
#
_symmetry.space_group_name_H-M   'P 1'
#
loop_
_entity.id
_entity.type
_entity.pdbx_description
1 polymer ?
#
loop_
_entity_poly.entity_id
_entity_poly.type
_entity_poly.pdbx_seq_one_letter_code
_entity_poly.pdbx_strand_id
1 'polypeptide(L)'
;MKWLVPALIAIGLVAVPGLAIAETMTPASGDTWTFYGYGNGYALAQILEAIKRLTDPDSNPGFRNLALFLAMAGFLAMCFTGILGGSLQKVAMYFAGMILTVYMLFSLKVDILIEDMVWDGVGSPQFIQRIEGVPAAIGLPAVVISEIGMWATNGIETNFTTPNFENLRISGGSHWHGGKHVE
;
A
#
# COMPACT_ATOMS: atom_id res chain seq x y z
N MET A 1 -22.94 27.05 27.90
CA MET A 1 -23.61 26.78 26.60
C MET A 1 -22.82 27.20 25.36
N LYS A 2 -21.94 28.21 25.40
CA LYS A 2 -21.20 28.71 24.20
C LYS A 2 -20.31 27.68 23.48
N TRP A 3 -19.86 26.62 24.15
CA TRP A 3 -18.99 25.58 23.58
C TRP A 3 -19.73 24.33 23.09
N LEU A 4 -21.03 24.23 23.36
CA LEU A 4 -21.83 23.04 23.08
C LEU A 4 -22.16 22.92 21.58
N VAL A 5 -22.43 24.08 20.95
CA VAL A 5 -22.70 24.18 19.51
C VAL A 5 -21.46 23.84 18.66
N PRO A 6 -20.26 24.43 18.87
CA PRO A 6 -19.08 24.03 18.10
C PRO A 6 -18.63 22.59 18.36
N ALA A 7 -18.83 22.05 19.57
CA ALA A 7 -18.55 20.64 19.85
C ALA A 7 -19.51 19.70 19.08
N LEU A 8 -20.80 20.02 19.01
CA LEU A 8 -21.77 19.26 18.22
C LEU A 8 -21.50 19.36 16.71
N ILE A 9 -21.07 20.53 16.21
CA ILE A 9 -20.66 20.70 14.81
C ILE A 9 -19.41 19.88 14.51
N ALA A 10 -18.42 19.85 15.42
CA ALA A 10 -17.23 19.01 15.27
C ALA A 10 -17.59 17.52 15.25
N ILE A 11 -18.47 17.06 16.16
CA ILE A 11 -18.95 15.67 16.17
C ILE A 11 -19.72 15.34 14.88
N GLY A 12 -20.57 16.27 14.41
CA GLY A 12 -21.28 16.15 13.13
C GLY A 12 -20.32 15.98 11.97
N LEU A 13 -19.31 16.85 11.85
CA LEU A 13 -18.27 16.79 10.82
C LEU A 13 -17.41 15.53 10.88
N VAL A 14 -17.25 14.89 12.05
CA VAL A 14 -16.57 13.58 12.20
C VAL A 14 -17.45 12.42 11.74
N ALA A 15 -18.77 12.56 11.83
CA ALA A 15 -19.71 11.57 11.32
C ALA A 15 -19.91 11.67 9.79
N VAL A 16 -19.67 12.85 9.18
CA VAL A 16 -19.82 13.07 7.72
C VAL A 16 -18.95 12.14 6.85
N PRO A 17 -17.68 11.84 7.16
CA PRO A 17 -16.89 10.85 6.42
C PRO A 17 -17.52 9.46 6.39
N GLY A 18 -18.31 9.10 7.40
CA GLY A 18 -19.06 7.84 7.43
C GLY A 18 -20.19 7.76 6.40
N LEU A 19 -20.57 8.91 5.81
CA LEU A 19 -21.55 9.07 4.73
C LEU A 19 -20.89 9.36 3.37
N ALA A 20 -19.55 9.42 3.31
CA ALA A 20 -18.84 9.73 2.08
C ALA A 20 -19.01 8.59 1.05
N ILE A 21 -19.45 9.00 -0.13
CA ILE A 21 -19.56 8.20 -1.35
C ILE A 21 -18.22 7.47 -1.55
N ALA A 22 -18.27 6.16 -1.80
CA ALA A 22 -17.07 5.42 -2.12
C ALA A 22 -16.54 5.91 -3.48
N GLU A 23 -15.40 6.58 -3.47
CA GLU A 23 -14.69 6.96 -4.68
C GLU A 23 -13.55 5.96 -4.91
N THR A 24 -13.46 5.43 -6.12
CA THR A 24 -12.33 4.59 -6.54
C THR A 24 -11.26 5.49 -7.15
N MET A 25 -10.08 5.50 -6.53
CA MET A 25 -8.92 6.25 -7.02
C MET A 25 -8.14 5.42 -8.03
N THR A 26 -8.11 5.90 -9.27
CA THR A 26 -7.33 5.32 -10.37
C THR A 26 -5.96 5.98 -10.46
N PRO A 27 -4.93 5.25 -10.93
CA PRO A 27 -3.61 5.84 -11.19
C PRO A 27 -3.65 6.80 -12.38
N ALA A 28 -2.58 7.57 -12.56
CA ALA A 28 -2.45 8.52 -13.67
C ALA A 28 -2.35 7.85 -15.05
N SER A 29 -1.88 6.59 -15.09
CA SER A 29 -1.79 5.78 -16.29
C SER A 29 -2.45 4.41 -16.05
N GLY A 30 -3.66 4.24 -16.59
CA GLY A 30 -4.41 2.98 -16.53
C GLY A 30 -5.51 2.95 -15.47
N ASP A 31 -6.16 1.79 -15.35
CA ASP A 31 -7.34 1.61 -14.51
C ASP A 31 -7.02 1.02 -13.12
N THR A 32 -5.82 0.49 -12.93
CA THR A 32 -5.42 -0.24 -11.71
C THR A 32 -3.99 0.07 -11.30
N TRP A 33 -3.75 0.10 -10.00
CA TRP A 33 -2.43 0.21 -9.41
C TRP A 33 -1.71 -1.14 -9.43
N THR A 34 -0.47 -1.22 -9.91
CA THR A 34 0.26 -2.50 -10.00
C THR A 34 1.07 -2.76 -8.73
N PHE A 35 0.79 -3.87 -8.06
CA PHE A 35 1.59 -4.39 -6.95
C PHE A 35 2.49 -5.52 -7.45
N TYR A 36 3.79 -5.35 -7.26
CA TYR A 36 4.79 -6.34 -7.66
C TYR A 36 5.13 -7.27 -6.49
N GLY A 37 4.71 -8.53 -6.60
CA GLY A 37 4.99 -9.59 -5.64
C GLY A 37 6.17 -10.46 -6.06
N TYR A 38 6.84 -11.08 -5.08
CA TYR A 38 7.90 -12.05 -5.31
C TYR A 38 7.63 -13.33 -4.53
N GLY A 39 7.28 -14.40 -5.24
CA GLY A 39 7.33 -15.77 -4.71
C GLY A 39 6.13 -16.19 -3.87
N ASN A 40 5.00 -15.46 -3.94
CA ASN A 40 3.68 -15.91 -3.52
C ASN A 40 2.58 -14.86 -3.85
N GLY A 41 2.37 -14.54 -5.12
CA GLY A 41 1.32 -13.60 -5.55
C GLY A 41 -0.08 -13.97 -5.04
N TYR A 42 -0.36 -15.27 -4.90
CA TYR A 42 -1.63 -15.78 -4.38
C TYR A 42 -1.89 -15.42 -2.92
N ALA A 43 -0.91 -15.58 -2.03
CA ALA A 43 -1.08 -15.19 -0.62
C ALA A 43 -1.30 -13.68 -0.47
N LEU A 44 -0.62 -12.87 -1.27
CA LEU A 44 -0.81 -11.42 -1.30
C LEU A 44 -2.22 -11.06 -1.74
N ALA A 45 -2.75 -11.76 -2.75
CA ALA A 45 -4.13 -11.59 -3.19
C ALA A 45 -5.12 -11.90 -2.08
N GLN A 46 -4.94 -13.02 -1.39
CA GLN A 46 -5.80 -13.40 -0.27
C GLN A 46 -5.76 -12.39 0.88
N ILE A 47 -4.59 -11.82 1.19
CA ILE A 47 -4.45 -10.80 2.24
C ILE A 47 -5.22 -9.53 1.86
N LEU A 48 -5.02 -9.02 0.64
CA LEU A 48 -5.71 -7.82 0.18
C LEU A 48 -7.23 -8.03 0.10
N GLU A 49 -7.67 -9.21 -0.31
CA GLU A 49 -9.09 -9.55 -0.33
C GLU A 49 -9.69 -9.73 1.07
N ALA A 50 -8.94 -10.30 2.02
CA ALA A 50 -9.35 -10.36 3.42
C ALA A 50 -9.48 -8.96 4.02
N ILE A 51 -8.51 -8.07 3.75
CA ILE A 51 -8.53 -6.68 4.21
C ILE A 51 -9.75 -5.94 3.64
N LYS A 52 -10.01 -6.09 2.34
CA LYS A 52 -11.22 -5.56 1.69
C LYS A 52 -12.47 -6.00 2.44
N ARG A 53 -12.66 -7.30 2.66
CA ARG A 53 -13.86 -7.85 3.35
C ARG A 53 -13.98 -7.39 4.79
N LEU A 54 -12.85 -7.16 5.46
CA LEU A 54 -12.82 -6.70 6.84
C LEU A 54 -13.21 -5.21 6.98
N THR A 55 -12.87 -4.39 5.99
CA THR A 55 -13.19 -2.94 5.99
C THR A 55 -14.47 -2.59 5.23
N ASP A 56 -15.05 -3.55 4.52
CA ASP A 56 -16.31 -3.40 3.81
C ASP A 56 -17.50 -3.33 4.79
N PRO A 57 -18.28 -2.23 4.80
CA PRO A 57 -19.44 -2.07 5.69
C PRO A 57 -20.51 -3.15 5.50
N ASP A 58 -20.68 -3.67 4.29
CA ASP A 58 -21.72 -4.66 3.99
C ASP A 58 -21.31 -6.05 4.47
N SER A 59 -20.01 -6.35 4.40
CA SER A 59 -19.45 -7.63 4.82
C SER A 59 -19.18 -7.70 6.33
N ASN A 60 -18.74 -6.61 6.97
CA ASN A 60 -18.39 -6.61 8.39
C ASN A 60 -18.70 -5.27 9.11
N PRO A 61 -19.99 -4.96 9.36
CA PRO A 61 -20.39 -3.72 10.02
C PRO A 61 -19.86 -3.62 11.45
N GLY A 62 -19.68 -4.75 12.14
CA GLY A 62 -19.16 -4.81 13.50
C GLY A 62 -17.72 -4.32 13.60
N PHE A 63 -16.85 -4.78 12.70
CA PHE A 63 -15.46 -4.33 12.65
C PHE A 63 -15.36 -2.84 12.35
N ARG A 64 -16.12 -2.35 11.34
CA ARG A 64 -16.15 -0.92 10.99
C ARG A 64 -16.55 -0.06 12.19
N ASN A 65 -17.63 -0.42 12.88
CA ASN A 65 -18.13 0.35 14.01
C ASN A 65 -17.13 0.35 15.18
N LEU A 66 -16.50 -0.80 15.45
CA LEU A 66 -15.46 -0.89 16.48
C LEU A 66 -14.23 -0.05 16.11
N ALA A 67 -13.79 -0.10 14.86
CA ALA A 67 -12.66 0.68 14.37
C ALA A 67 -12.94 2.19 14.42
N LEU A 68 -14.15 2.63 14.05
CA LEU A 68 -14.59 4.02 14.19
C LEU A 68 -14.66 4.46 15.65
N PHE A 69 -15.17 3.59 16.54
CA PHE A 69 -15.19 3.87 17.97
C PHE A 69 -13.78 4.04 18.54
N LEU A 70 -12.86 3.14 18.20
CA LEU A 70 -11.45 3.23 18.58
C LEU A 70 -10.78 4.49 18.01
N ALA A 71 -11.06 4.82 16.75
CA ALA A 71 -10.57 6.04 16.11
C ALA A 71 -11.08 7.30 16.83
N MET A 72 -12.35 7.36 17.20
CA MET A 72 -12.92 8.45 17.99
C MET A 72 -12.29 8.54 19.39
N ALA A 73 -12.10 7.42 20.08
CA ALA A 73 -11.46 7.38 21.38
C ALA A 73 -10.01 7.88 21.33
N GLY A 74 -9.24 7.42 20.34
CA GLY A 74 -7.86 7.88 20.09
C GLY A 74 -7.81 9.36 19.70
N PHE A 75 -8.74 9.83 18.88
CA PHE A 75 -8.87 11.23 18.52
C PHE A 75 -9.15 12.12 19.75
N LEU A 76 -10.11 11.72 20.60
CA LEU A 76 -10.41 12.45 21.83
C LEU A 76 -9.18 12.52 22.75
N ALA A 77 -8.45 11.42 22.89
CA ALA A 77 -7.19 11.39 23.66
C ALA A 77 -6.17 12.40 23.10
N MET A 78 -5.98 12.45 21.77
CA MET A 78 -5.10 13.43 21.11
C MET A 78 -5.62 14.88 21.22
N CYS A 79 -6.93 15.10 21.26
CA CYS A 79 -7.46 16.43 21.54
C CYS A 79 -7.12 16.90 22.96
N PHE A 80 -7.21 16.02 23.96
CA PHE A 80 -6.83 16.37 25.33
C PHE A 80 -5.37 16.77 25.43
N THR A 81 -4.46 16.06 24.75
CA THR A 81 -3.03 16.45 24.71
C THR A 81 -2.82 17.79 23.99
N GLY A 82 -3.54 18.04 22.90
CA GLY A 82 -3.48 19.31 22.16
C GLY A 82 -4.01 20.51 22.95
N ILE A 83 -5.09 20.32 23.72
CA ILE A 83 -5.68 21.35 24.58
C ILE A 83 -4.76 21.67 25.76
N LEU A 84 -4.19 20.65 26.41
CA LEU A 84 -3.21 20.83 27.49
C LEU A 84 -1.95 21.55 27.02
N GLY A 85 -1.56 21.37 25.75
CA GLY A 85 -0.46 22.10 25.12
C GLY A 85 -0.79 23.53 24.70
N GLY A 86 -2.01 24.02 24.93
CA GLY A 86 -2.43 25.41 24.67
C GLY A 86 -2.54 25.81 23.20
N SER A 87 -2.35 24.88 22.26
CA SER A 87 -2.32 25.18 20.82
C SER A 87 -3.54 24.64 20.10
N LEU A 88 -4.53 25.50 19.84
CA LEU A 88 -5.72 25.16 19.07
C LEU A 88 -5.38 24.61 17.67
N GLN A 89 -4.28 25.08 17.09
CA GLN A 89 -3.78 24.64 15.78
C GLN A 89 -3.43 23.14 15.76
N LYS A 90 -2.86 22.58 16.84
CA LYS A 90 -2.58 21.13 16.92
C LYS A 90 -3.86 20.32 16.97
N VAL A 91 -4.85 20.78 17.71
CA VAL A 91 -6.17 20.14 17.78
C VAL A 91 -6.84 20.12 16.41
N ALA A 92 -6.77 21.23 15.66
CA ALA A 92 -7.27 21.31 14.30
C ALA A 92 -6.53 20.35 13.33
N MET A 93 -5.20 20.21 13.47
CA MET A 93 -4.42 19.25 12.69
C MET A 93 -4.80 17.80 12.99
N TYR A 94 -5.00 17.44 14.27
CA TYR A 94 -5.46 16.10 14.64
C TYR A 94 -6.85 15.80 14.10
N PHE A 95 -7.74 16.80 14.07
CA PHE A 95 -9.07 16.67 13.50
C PHE A 95 -9.02 16.40 12.00
N ALA A 96 -8.24 17.20 11.26
CA ALA A 96 -8.03 17.00 9.83
C ALA A 96 -7.39 15.63 9.53
N GLY A 97 -6.38 15.24 10.31
CA GLY A 97 -5.71 13.94 10.17
C GLY A 97 -6.66 12.76 10.42
N MET A 98 -7.55 12.88 11.41
CA MET A 98 -8.55 11.84 11.67
C MET A 98 -9.57 11.72 10.55
N ILE A 99 -10.11 12.85 10.05
CA ILE A 99 -11.02 12.85 8.89
C ILE A 99 -10.34 12.19 7.69
N LEU A 100 -9.10 12.57 7.40
CA LEU A 100 -8.34 12.01 6.29
C LEU A 100 -8.11 10.50 6.46
N THR A 101 -7.76 10.05 7.66
CA THR A 101 -7.51 8.64 7.96
C THR A 101 -8.77 7.81 7.80
N VAL A 102 -9.90 8.26 8.37
CA VAL A 102 -11.19 7.59 8.25
C VAL A 102 -11.64 7.54 6.79
N TYR A 103 -11.46 8.64 6.05
CA TYR A 103 -11.75 8.71 4.63
C TYR A 103 -10.92 7.70 3.83
N MET A 104 -9.60 7.66 4.01
CA MET A 104 -8.72 6.74 3.28
C MET A 104 -8.96 5.26 3.64
N LEU A 105 -9.43 4.97 4.85
CA LEU A 105 -9.64 3.59 5.30
C LEU A 105 -11.00 3.04 4.88
N PHE A 106 -12.06 3.84 4.95
CA PHE A 106 -13.42 3.34 4.73
C PHE A 106 -14.07 3.81 3.43
N SER A 107 -13.77 5.02 2.98
CA SER A 107 -14.45 5.64 1.83
C SER A 107 -13.65 5.52 0.54
N LEU A 108 -12.37 5.92 0.56
CA LEU A 108 -11.52 5.89 -0.62
C LEU A 108 -11.04 4.45 -0.89
N LYS A 109 -11.33 3.95 -2.08
CA LYS A 109 -10.94 2.63 -2.54
C LYS A 109 -9.95 2.71 -3.69
N VAL A 110 -9.13 1.68 -3.85
CA VAL A 110 -8.19 1.52 -4.97
C VAL A 110 -8.31 0.11 -5.51
N ASP A 111 -8.14 0.00 -6.83
CA ASP A 111 -8.05 -1.29 -7.50
C ASP A 111 -6.57 -1.63 -7.71
N ILE A 112 -6.19 -2.84 -7.32
CA ILE A 112 -4.81 -3.30 -7.34
C ILE A 112 -4.69 -4.51 -8.26
N LEU A 113 -3.78 -4.46 -9.21
CA LEU A 113 -3.34 -5.58 -10.02
C LEU A 113 -2.08 -6.17 -9.39
N ILE A 114 -2.14 -7.42 -8.96
CA ILE A 114 -0.99 -8.13 -8.39
C ILE A 114 -0.30 -8.88 -9.52
N GLU A 115 1.00 -8.66 -9.66
CA GLU A 115 1.85 -9.38 -10.60
C GLU A 115 2.99 -10.08 -9.85
N ASP A 116 3.08 -11.39 -9.96
CA ASP A 116 4.20 -12.17 -9.37
C ASP A 116 5.37 -12.24 -10.35
N MET A 117 6.48 -11.62 -9.95
CA MET A 117 7.68 -11.44 -10.76
C MET A 117 8.60 -12.67 -10.75
N VAL A 118 8.24 -13.77 -10.06
CA VAL A 118 8.97 -15.03 -10.19
C VAL A 118 8.78 -15.59 -11.60
N TRP A 119 9.90 -15.78 -12.29
CA TRP A 119 9.94 -16.15 -13.70
C TRP A 119 9.81 -17.66 -13.89
N ASP A 120 8.88 -18.12 -14.73
CA ASP A 120 8.64 -19.54 -15.03
C ASP A 120 9.50 -20.10 -16.16
N GLY A 121 10.39 -19.29 -16.72
CA GLY A 121 11.24 -19.64 -17.86
C GLY A 121 10.68 -19.25 -19.23
N VAL A 122 9.43 -18.77 -19.32
CA VAL A 122 8.73 -18.47 -20.59
C VAL A 122 8.44 -16.97 -20.79
N GLY A 123 8.72 -16.15 -19.78
CA GLY A 123 8.64 -14.67 -19.87
C GLY A 123 7.28 -14.06 -19.62
N SER A 124 6.41 -14.80 -18.94
CA SER A 124 5.20 -14.29 -18.33
C SER A 124 5.29 -14.33 -16.79
N PRO A 125 4.67 -13.37 -16.08
CA PRO A 125 4.48 -13.46 -14.63
C PRO A 125 3.76 -14.75 -14.26
N GLN A 126 4.20 -15.45 -13.21
CA GLN A 126 3.58 -16.71 -12.76
C GLN A 126 2.12 -16.54 -12.32
N PHE A 127 1.75 -15.35 -11.86
CA PHE A 127 0.44 -15.06 -11.30
C PHE A 127 0.05 -13.62 -11.53
N ILE A 128 -1.15 -13.40 -12.07
CA ILE A 128 -1.73 -12.07 -12.28
C ILE A 128 -3.17 -12.10 -11.78
N GLN A 129 -3.49 -11.27 -10.78
CA GLN A 129 -4.86 -11.13 -10.27
C GLN A 129 -5.20 -9.68 -9.95
N ARG A 130 -6.37 -9.23 -10.40
CA ARG A 130 -6.95 -7.95 -10.01
C ARG A 130 -7.79 -8.09 -8.75
N ILE A 131 -7.62 -7.16 -7.81
CA ILE A 131 -8.45 -7.01 -6.62
C ILE A 131 -9.01 -5.60 -6.60
N GLU A 132 -10.33 -5.52 -6.67
CA GLU A 132 -11.06 -4.27 -6.68
C GLU A 132 -11.52 -3.88 -5.28
N GLY A 133 -11.50 -2.59 -4.98
CA GLY A 133 -12.10 -2.07 -3.75
C GLY A 133 -11.24 -2.20 -2.49
N VAL A 134 -9.91 -2.20 -2.62
CA VAL A 134 -9.00 -2.21 -1.47
C VAL A 134 -9.00 -0.82 -0.80
N PRO A 135 -9.00 -0.68 0.53
CA PRO A 135 -8.82 0.61 1.20
C PRO A 135 -7.55 1.33 0.75
N ALA A 136 -7.67 2.60 0.35
CA ALA A 136 -6.53 3.40 -0.12
C ALA A 136 -5.44 3.55 0.95
N ALA A 137 -5.81 3.61 2.24
CA ALA A 137 -4.88 3.68 3.37
C ALA A 137 -3.87 2.51 3.43
N ILE A 138 -4.22 1.36 2.85
CA ILE A 138 -3.39 0.15 2.83
C ILE A 138 -2.85 -0.09 1.42
N GLY A 139 -3.71 0.04 0.42
CA GLY A 139 -3.39 -0.24 -0.97
C GLY A 139 -2.33 0.68 -1.55
N LEU A 140 -2.44 1.99 -1.34
CA LEU A 140 -1.49 2.96 -1.93
C LEU A 140 -0.07 2.78 -1.38
N PRO A 141 0.16 2.72 -0.04
CA PRO A 141 1.50 2.46 0.46
C PRO A 141 2.06 1.12 -0.02
N ALA A 142 1.24 0.07 -0.08
CA ALA A 142 1.68 -1.24 -0.55
C ALA A 142 2.20 -1.18 -1.99
N VAL A 143 1.45 -0.53 -2.89
CA VAL A 143 1.85 -0.37 -4.29
C VAL A 143 3.12 0.47 -4.41
N VAL A 144 3.17 1.63 -3.76
CA VAL A 144 4.36 2.52 -3.83
C VAL A 144 5.61 1.82 -3.32
N ILE A 145 5.50 1.07 -2.21
CA ILE A 145 6.62 0.30 -1.67
C ILE A 145 7.04 -0.80 -2.66
N SER A 146 6.08 -1.48 -3.31
CA SER A 146 6.39 -2.51 -4.30
C SER A 146 7.08 -1.93 -5.54
N GLU A 147 6.68 -0.75 -6.00
CA GLU A 147 7.33 -0.04 -7.12
C GLU A 147 8.76 0.35 -6.77
N ILE A 148 8.99 0.87 -5.56
CA ILE A 148 10.35 1.16 -5.07
C ILE A 148 11.19 -0.12 -5.01
N GLY A 149 10.59 -1.23 -4.55
CA GLY A 149 11.22 -2.54 -4.53
C GLY A 149 11.64 -3.00 -5.92
N MET A 150 10.74 -2.93 -6.90
CA MET A 150 11.02 -3.23 -8.31
C MET A 150 12.13 -2.35 -8.88
N TRP A 151 12.06 -1.05 -8.63
CA TRP A 151 13.10 -0.12 -9.07
C TRP A 151 14.47 -0.51 -8.51
N ALA A 152 14.54 -0.84 -7.21
CA ALA A 152 15.77 -1.27 -6.57
C ALA A 152 16.28 -2.61 -7.14
N THR A 153 15.40 -3.59 -7.36
CA THR A 153 15.74 -4.88 -7.97
C THR A 153 16.26 -4.69 -9.39
N ASN A 154 15.55 -3.93 -10.24
CA ASN A 154 16.01 -3.61 -11.60
C ASN A 154 17.36 -2.90 -11.60
N GLY A 155 17.58 -1.99 -10.64
CA GLY A 155 18.87 -1.34 -10.44
C GLY A 155 19.98 -2.33 -10.08
N ILE A 156 19.73 -3.26 -9.16
CA ILE A 156 20.69 -4.31 -8.79
C ILE A 156 20.95 -5.23 -9.97
N GLU A 157 19.92 -5.75 -10.63
CA GLU A 157 20.06 -6.65 -11.77
C GLU A 157 20.85 -6.00 -12.91
N THR A 158 20.59 -4.72 -13.22
CA THR A 158 21.36 -3.98 -14.23
C THR A 158 22.84 -3.84 -13.87
N ASN A 159 23.17 -3.73 -12.58
CA ASN A 159 24.55 -3.55 -12.11
C ASN A 159 25.27 -4.86 -11.78
N PHE A 160 24.53 -5.94 -11.51
CA PHE A 160 25.03 -7.26 -11.13
C PHE A 160 24.80 -8.33 -12.19
N THR A 161 24.20 -8.02 -13.35
CA THR A 161 24.26 -8.91 -14.51
C THR A 161 25.71 -9.30 -14.69
N THR A 162 26.00 -10.58 -14.41
CA THR A 162 27.36 -11.10 -14.45
C THR A 162 27.89 -10.79 -15.85
N PRO A 163 29.07 -10.16 -16.00
CA PRO A 163 29.61 -9.87 -17.32
C PRO A 163 29.58 -11.17 -18.10
N ASN A 164 28.87 -11.16 -19.25
CA ASN A 164 28.72 -12.32 -20.10
C ASN A 164 30.10 -12.98 -20.26
N PHE A 165 30.28 -14.16 -19.66
CA PHE A 165 31.58 -14.86 -19.68
C PHE A 165 31.99 -15.25 -21.11
N GLU A 166 31.09 -15.15 -22.10
CA GLU A 166 31.45 -15.27 -23.52
C GLU A 166 32.30 -14.09 -24.04
N ASN A 167 32.23 -12.93 -23.40
CA ASN A 167 32.91 -11.70 -23.84
C ASN A 167 34.06 -11.24 -22.93
N LEU A 168 34.44 -12.02 -21.91
CA LEU A 168 35.72 -11.83 -21.23
C LEU A 168 36.87 -12.37 -22.10
N ARG A 169 37.07 -11.74 -23.26
CA ARG A 169 38.34 -11.84 -23.99
C ARG A 169 39.29 -10.85 -23.31
N ILE A 170 40.37 -11.36 -22.73
CA ILE A 170 41.54 -10.52 -22.44
C ILE A 170 41.89 -9.82 -23.75
N SER A 171 42.01 -8.49 -23.69
CA SER A 171 42.53 -7.66 -24.78
C SER A 171 43.95 -8.12 -25.11
N GLY A 172 44.07 -9.15 -25.94
CA GLY A 172 45.31 -9.85 -26.26
C GLY A 172 45.20 -11.38 -26.09
N GLY A 173 44.66 -12.04 -27.14
CA GLY A 173 44.75 -13.47 -27.47
C GLY A 173 45.12 -14.53 -26.41
N SER A 174 44.16 -15.39 -26.06
CA SER A 174 44.24 -16.88 -26.09
C SER A 174 43.03 -17.52 -25.39
N HIS A 175 42.57 -18.67 -25.89
CA HIS A 175 41.57 -19.50 -25.23
C HIS A 175 42.21 -20.30 -24.09
N TRP A 176 41.66 -20.21 -22.89
CA TRP A 176 42.08 -21.04 -21.76
C TRP A 176 41.60 -22.49 -21.97
N HIS A 177 42.49 -23.34 -22.51
CA HIS A 177 42.31 -24.79 -22.49
C HIS A 177 42.90 -25.33 -21.18
N GLY A 178 42.06 -25.43 -20.15
CA GLY A 178 42.41 -26.09 -18.89
C GLY A 178 42.38 -27.61 -19.03
N GLY A 179 43.36 -28.18 -19.74
CA GLY A 179 43.65 -29.61 -19.66
C GLY A 179 44.42 -29.92 -18.38
N LYS A 180 43.94 -30.89 -17.60
CA LYS A 180 44.80 -31.75 -16.79
C LYS A 180 44.35 -33.20 -16.95
N HIS A 181 45.12 -33.94 -17.74
CA HIS A 181 45.36 -35.35 -17.48
C HIS A 181 46.03 -35.46 -16.11
N VAL A 182 45.50 -36.32 -15.25
CA VAL A 182 46.26 -37.04 -14.23
C VAL A 182 45.69 -38.45 -14.20
N GLU A 183 46.57 -39.42 -14.47
CA GLU A 183 46.38 -40.86 -14.24
C GLU A 183 46.17 -41.18 -12.75
#